data_AF-A0A9D0QUA8-F1
#
_entry.id   AF-A0A9D0QUA8-F1
#
_cell.length_a   1.000
_cell.length_b   1.000
_cell.length_c   1.000
_cell.angle_alpha   90.00
_cell.angle_beta   90.00
_cell.angle_gamma   90.00
#
_symmetry.space_group_name_H-M   'P 1'
#
loop_
_entity.id
_entity.type
_entity.pdbx_description
1 polymer ?
#
loop_
_entity_poly.entity_id
_entity_poly.type
_entity_poly.pdbx_seq_one_letter_code
_entity_poly.pdbx_strand_id
1 'polypeptide(L)'
;MALVNMRDMLHHAYENGYAVGAFDLVSLDFLEAVIDAAECSRAPVILSVAEHHFAHYDLELMMPAVEAAAKRASVPVAIQLDHATSLESVRHAINLGCNGITLCSANRNFPDNTELSSQVVSMAHGCSVPVVGEVGYVGSAAGEDASAPTLPVEARTYVERTGVDFLSVSIGTVQGRVKGRAKLDFQRLKQIHAAVDIPLVLHGGSGLNGEQYRRLTSLGVAKINYFTGLSDVAAKSMRAQIKADREGSFTDLKQGVKEAIRAEVKCCLRMWGSAGRAAEVLTQCEPWAPVEHLIIYNIIERMSDEQARAMMAKGRQVLSQIPGVREVFTGESVKEGAQYRFCWLVRFAHKAVIDSYREHPDHVRFADTLFRPCAANRISIDYQDSSSASAMSMHGSMCGTKTRAG
;
A
#
# COMPACT_ATOMS: atom_id res chain seq x y z
N MET A 1 -13.10 -10.58 -3.38
CA MET A 1 -12.24 -9.40 -3.24
C MET A 1 -10.80 -9.85 -3.11
N ALA A 2 -9.87 -9.17 -3.80
CA ALA A 2 -8.44 -9.47 -3.77
C ALA A 2 -7.60 -8.47 -2.98
N LEU A 3 -8.09 -7.24 -2.75
CA LEU A 3 -7.38 -6.28 -1.92
C LEU A 3 -7.46 -6.73 -0.44
N VAL A 4 -6.30 -6.95 0.19
CA VAL A 4 -6.17 -7.47 1.55
C VAL A 4 -5.31 -6.55 2.41
N ASN A 5 -5.41 -6.70 3.73
CA ASN A 5 -4.55 -6.00 4.68
C ASN A 5 -3.07 -6.38 4.46
N MET A 6 -2.21 -5.39 4.21
CA MET A 6 -0.77 -5.62 3.99
C MET A 6 -0.11 -6.24 5.23
N ARG A 7 -0.62 -5.93 6.44
CA ARG A 7 -0.08 -6.45 7.70
C ARG A 7 -0.13 -7.97 7.70
N ASP A 8 -1.34 -8.51 7.54
CA ASP A 8 -1.61 -9.95 7.53
C ASP A 8 -0.85 -10.65 6.40
N MET A 9 -0.80 -10.04 5.22
CA MET A 9 -0.08 -10.58 4.07
C MET A 9 1.41 -10.82 4.36
N LEU A 10 2.06 -9.87 5.01
CA LEU A 10 3.49 -9.95 5.31
C LEU A 10 3.79 -10.81 6.53
N HIS A 11 2.90 -10.85 7.53
CA HIS A 11 3.01 -11.83 8.63
C HIS A 11 2.86 -13.25 8.11
N HIS A 12 1.90 -13.53 7.22
CA HIS A 12 1.78 -14.83 6.58
C HIS A 12 3.08 -15.21 5.86
N ALA A 13 3.71 -14.27 5.14
CA ALA A 13 4.97 -14.51 4.45
C ALA A 13 6.14 -14.82 5.41
N TYR A 14 6.23 -14.05 6.50
CA TYR A 14 7.21 -14.24 7.55
C TYR A 14 7.09 -15.62 8.22
N GLU A 15 5.88 -16.01 8.62
CA GLU A 15 5.61 -17.29 9.29
C GLU A 15 5.83 -18.50 8.39
N ASN A 16 5.64 -18.34 7.08
CA ASN A 16 5.76 -19.42 6.09
C ASN A 16 7.10 -19.39 5.31
N GLY A 17 8.05 -18.53 5.71
CA GLY A 17 9.42 -18.52 5.20
C GLY A 17 9.57 -18.12 3.73
N TYR A 18 8.74 -17.20 3.23
CA TYR A 18 8.83 -16.65 1.87
C TYR A 18 8.79 -15.11 1.89
N ALA A 19 9.04 -14.47 0.74
CA ALA A 19 8.91 -13.02 0.62
C ALA A 19 7.87 -12.60 -0.43
N VAL A 20 7.08 -11.58 -0.08
CA VAL A 20 6.16 -10.90 -1.00
C VAL A 20 6.93 -9.85 -1.81
N GLY A 21 6.67 -9.83 -3.12
CA GLY A 21 7.24 -8.83 -4.01
C GLY A 21 6.46 -7.52 -3.95
N ALA A 22 7.17 -6.42 -3.70
CA ALA A 22 6.65 -5.08 -3.88
C ALA A 22 7.26 -4.44 -5.12
N PHE A 23 6.47 -4.30 -6.17
CA PHE A 23 6.94 -3.89 -7.49
C PHE A 23 6.50 -2.46 -7.79
N ASP A 24 7.47 -1.58 -8.05
CA ASP A 24 7.19 -0.18 -8.33
C ASP A 24 6.57 0.00 -9.71
N LEU A 25 5.52 0.82 -9.73
CA LEU A 25 4.74 1.13 -10.92
C LEU A 25 5.09 2.52 -11.44
N VAL A 26 5.31 2.60 -12.76
CA VAL A 26 5.56 3.86 -13.48
C VAL A 26 4.65 4.05 -14.70
N SER A 27 3.86 3.04 -15.06
CA SER A 27 2.87 3.10 -16.14
C SER A 27 1.82 2.00 -16.02
N LEU A 28 0.76 2.06 -16.84
CA LEU A 28 -0.23 0.98 -16.95
C LEU A 28 0.38 -0.34 -17.44
N ASP A 29 1.44 -0.31 -18.27
CA ASP A 29 2.11 -1.54 -18.71
C ASP A 29 2.76 -2.29 -17.54
N PHE A 30 3.33 -1.55 -16.58
CA PHE A 30 3.87 -2.12 -15.35
C PHE A 30 2.74 -2.71 -14.50
N LEU A 31 1.66 -1.97 -14.30
CA LEU A 31 0.51 -2.40 -13.51
C LEU A 31 -0.07 -3.71 -14.06
N GLU A 32 -0.36 -3.75 -15.36
CA GLU A 32 -0.92 -4.94 -16.00
C GLU A 32 0.07 -6.11 -15.98
N ALA A 33 1.36 -5.87 -16.26
CA ALA A 33 2.36 -6.93 -16.25
C ALA A 33 2.52 -7.57 -14.85
N VAL A 34 2.51 -6.76 -13.80
CA VAL A 34 2.65 -7.23 -12.40
C VAL A 34 1.43 -8.05 -11.99
N ILE A 35 0.21 -7.56 -12.26
CA ILE A 35 -1.03 -8.31 -11.98
C ILE A 35 -1.07 -9.61 -12.78
N ASP A 36 -0.85 -9.57 -14.09
CA ASP A 36 -0.87 -10.77 -14.95
C ASP A 36 0.17 -11.81 -14.49
N ALA A 37 1.34 -11.36 -14.02
CA ALA A 37 2.36 -12.25 -13.47
C ALA A 37 1.94 -12.89 -12.14
N ALA A 38 1.37 -12.09 -11.23
CA ALA A 38 0.91 -12.52 -9.92
C ALA A 38 -0.24 -13.53 -10.05
N GLU A 39 -1.23 -13.25 -10.89
CA GLU A 39 -2.35 -14.16 -11.15
C GLU A 39 -1.91 -15.48 -11.76
N CYS A 40 -1.07 -15.41 -12.81
CA CYS A 40 -0.53 -16.62 -13.44
C CYS A 40 0.34 -17.46 -12.50
N SER A 41 0.95 -16.82 -11.50
CA SER A 41 1.78 -17.49 -10.49
C SER A 41 1.02 -17.86 -9.23
N ARG A 42 -0.27 -17.47 -9.13
CA ARG A 42 -1.09 -17.61 -7.92
C ARG A 42 -0.35 -17.08 -6.69
N ALA A 43 0.23 -15.89 -6.79
CA ALA A 43 1.10 -15.31 -5.76
C ALA A 43 0.50 -14.03 -5.15
N PRO A 44 0.69 -13.78 -3.85
CA PRO A 44 0.44 -12.45 -3.28
C PRO A 44 1.42 -11.43 -3.87
N VAL A 45 0.95 -10.19 -4.04
CA VAL A 45 1.77 -9.10 -4.58
C VAL A 45 1.43 -7.75 -3.93
N ILE A 46 2.43 -6.87 -3.84
CA ILE A 46 2.25 -5.48 -3.44
C ILE A 46 2.48 -4.61 -4.68
N LEU A 47 1.45 -3.83 -5.04
CA LEU A 47 1.54 -2.77 -6.03
C LEU A 47 2.14 -1.53 -5.36
N SER A 48 3.32 -1.12 -5.79
CA SER A 48 4.08 -0.06 -5.13
C SER A 48 4.09 1.21 -5.98
N VAL A 49 3.78 2.35 -5.38
CA VAL A 49 3.96 3.68 -5.99
C VAL A 49 5.03 4.41 -5.19
N ALA A 50 6.12 4.81 -5.84
CA ALA A 50 7.27 5.40 -5.16
C ALA A 50 7.28 6.92 -5.31
N GLU A 51 7.46 7.66 -4.20
CA GLU A 51 7.35 9.13 -4.18
C GLU A 51 8.30 9.82 -5.16
N HIS A 52 9.51 9.28 -5.34
CA HIS A 52 10.50 9.81 -6.29
C HIS A 52 10.07 9.69 -7.77
N HIS A 53 9.09 8.83 -8.09
CA HIS A 53 8.55 8.68 -9.44
C HIS A 53 7.39 9.64 -9.74
N PHE A 54 6.90 10.42 -8.77
CA PHE A 54 5.79 11.35 -9.00
C PHE A 54 6.18 12.53 -9.92
N ALA A 55 7.47 12.70 -10.20
CA ALA A 55 7.94 13.57 -11.28
C ALA A 55 7.64 13.04 -12.70
N HIS A 56 7.28 11.76 -12.83
CA HIS A 56 7.02 11.10 -14.12
C HIS A 56 5.54 10.84 -14.39
N TYR A 57 4.70 10.73 -13.35
CA TYR A 57 3.26 10.55 -13.46
C TYR A 57 2.52 11.23 -12.33
N ASP A 58 1.27 11.62 -12.60
CA ASP A 58 0.35 12.12 -11.58
C ASP A 58 -0.21 10.96 -10.73
N LEU A 59 0.05 11.00 -9.43
CA LEU A 59 -0.39 9.99 -8.48
C LEU A 59 -1.93 9.90 -8.42
N GLU A 60 -2.64 11.04 -8.46
CA GLU A 60 -4.11 11.07 -8.37
C GLU A 60 -4.76 10.44 -9.60
N LEU A 61 -4.10 10.48 -10.77
CA LEU A 61 -4.53 9.78 -11.97
C LEU A 61 -4.16 8.29 -11.96
N MET A 62 -3.02 7.92 -11.37
CA MET A 62 -2.54 6.53 -11.30
C MET A 62 -3.35 5.69 -10.29
N MET A 63 -3.63 6.25 -9.11
CA MET A 63 -4.21 5.50 -7.99
C MET A 63 -5.57 4.86 -8.29
N PRO A 64 -6.52 5.51 -8.99
CA PRO A 64 -7.77 4.87 -9.40
C PRO A 64 -7.55 3.61 -10.25
N ALA A 65 -6.56 3.62 -11.15
CA ALA A 65 -6.23 2.46 -11.99
C ALA A 65 -5.61 1.33 -11.14
N VAL A 66 -4.68 1.67 -10.24
CA VAL A 66 -4.03 0.73 -9.31
C VAL A 66 -5.07 0.05 -8.42
N GLU A 67 -5.97 0.83 -7.81
CA GLU A 67 -7.01 0.29 -6.94
C GLU A 67 -8.01 -0.58 -7.71
N ALA A 68 -8.43 -0.15 -8.91
CA ALA A 68 -9.31 -0.94 -9.76
C ALA A 68 -8.68 -2.29 -10.12
N ALA A 69 -7.38 -2.32 -10.45
CA ALA A 69 -6.65 -3.55 -10.74
C ALA A 69 -6.55 -4.45 -9.50
N ALA A 70 -6.21 -3.89 -8.34
CA ALA A 70 -6.12 -4.64 -7.09
C ALA A 70 -7.46 -5.28 -6.67
N LYS A 71 -8.58 -4.56 -6.82
CA LYS A 71 -9.92 -5.09 -6.51
C LYS A 71 -10.35 -6.20 -7.45
N ARG A 72 -9.97 -6.12 -8.74
CA ARG A 72 -10.33 -7.08 -9.80
C ARG A 72 -9.47 -8.33 -9.82
N ALA A 73 -8.29 -8.31 -9.21
CA ALA A 73 -7.38 -9.43 -9.21
C ALA A 73 -8.02 -10.69 -8.58
N SER A 74 -7.50 -11.85 -8.97
CA SER A 74 -7.85 -13.17 -8.43
C SER A 74 -6.90 -13.65 -7.33
N VAL A 75 -5.88 -12.86 -7.01
CA VAL A 75 -4.84 -13.15 -6.01
C VAL A 75 -4.79 -12.02 -4.97
N PRO A 76 -4.24 -12.25 -3.76
CA PRO A 76 -4.12 -11.19 -2.76
C PRO A 76 -3.23 -10.06 -3.23
N VAL A 77 -3.74 -8.83 -3.15
CA VAL A 77 -3.04 -7.60 -3.52
C VAL A 77 -3.06 -6.63 -2.35
N ALA A 78 -1.96 -5.93 -2.12
CA ALA A 78 -1.91 -4.72 -1.30
C ALA A 78 -1.31 -3.58 -2.12
N ILE A 79 -1.53 -2.34 -1.68
CA ILE A 79 -1.07 -1.12 -2.35
C ILE A 79 -0.23 -0.33 -1.36
N GLN A 80 1.01 -0.02 -1.71
CA GLN A 80 1.90 0.75 -0.83
C GLN A 80 2.37 2.06 -1.46
N LEU A 81 2.59 3.06 -0.60
CA LEU A 81 3.50 4.17 -0.89
C LEU A 81 4.93 3.76 -0.51
N ASP A 82 5.87 3.83 -1.45
CA ASP A 82 7.29 3.60 -1.21
C ASP A 82 8.08 4.91 -1.11
N HIS A 83 9.10 4.89 -0.27
CA HIS A 83 9.99 6.01 0.00
C HIS A 83 9.30 7.31 0.44
N ALA A 84 8.27 7.22 1.29
CA ALA A 84 7.54 8.37 1.82
C ALA A 84 8.46 9.29 2.66
N THR A 85 8.44 10.60 2.40
CA THR A 85 9.39 11.54 3.04
C THR A 85 8.77 12.44 4.12
N SER A 86 7.43 12.51 4.17
CA SER A 86 6.68 13.44 5.04
C SER A 86 5.33 12.89 5.47
N LEU A 87 4.80 13.39 6.58
CA LEU A 87 3.46 13.05 7.08
C LEU A 87 2.36 13.41 6.08
N GLU A 88 2.51 14.52 5.37
CA GLU A 88 1.59 14.96 4.31
C GLU A 88 1.53 13.97 3.15
N SER A 89 2.69 13.49 2.68
CA SER A 89 2.76 12.48 1.61
C SER A 89 2.08 11.18 2.04
N VAL A 90 2.33 10.72 3.26
CA VAL A 90 1.70 9.53 3.82
C VAL A 90 0.18 9.69 3.90
N ARG A 91 -0.30 10.79 4.46
CA ARG A 91 -1.73 11.10 4.58
C ARG A 91 -2.41 11.13 3.22
N HIS A 92 -1.79 11.81 2.26
CA HIS A 92 -2.29 11.89 0.89
C HIS A 92 -2.41 10.51 0.24
N ALA A 93 -1.37 9.67 0.34
CA ALA A 93 -1.39 8.32 -0.22
C ALA A 93 -2.42 7.39 0.45
N ILE A 94 -2.61 7.48 1.77
CA ILE A 94 -3.66 6.73 2.49
C ILE A 94 -5.04 7.15 1.97
N ASN A 95 -5.29 8.46 1.82
CA ASN A 95 -6.58 8.96 1.32
C ASN A 95 -6.84 8.53 -0.13
N LEU A 96 -5.79 8.42 -0.96
CA LEU A 96 -5.89 7.89 -2.32
C LEU A 96 -6.07 6.37 -2.39
N GLY A 97 -5.83 5.63 -1.31
CA GLY A 97 -6.12 4.19 -1.22
C GLY A 97 -4.91 3.27 -0.99
N CYS A 98 -3.74 3.81 -0.66
CA CYS A 98 -2.63 2.99 -0.16
C CYS A 98 -3.01 2.38 1.19
N ASN A 99 -2.75 1.09 1.35
CA ASN A 99 -2.95 0.34 2.59
C ASN A 99 -1.63 -0.23 3.14
N GLY A 100 -0.53 0.41 2.79
CA GLY A 100 0.80 0.16 3.32
C GLY A 100 1.72 1.35 3.06
N ILE A 101 2.66 1.62 3.95
CA ILE A 101 3.61 2.74 3.84
C ILE A 101 5.02 2.23 4.05
N THR A 102 5.97 2.67 3.23
CA THR A 102 7.41 2.53 3.49
C THR A 102 8.03 3.92 3.58
N LEU A 103 8.59 4.25 4.75
CA LEU A 103 9.23 5.53 5.01
C LEU A 103 10.66 5.57 4.46
N CYS A 104 11.04 6.69 3.86
CA CYS A 104 12.43 7.00 3.53
C CYS A 104 12.96 8.03 4.53
N SER A 105 13.86 7.59 5.39
CA SER A 105 14.51 8.45 6.39
C SER A 105 16.03 8.48 6.24
N ALA A 106 16.52 7.96 5.11
CA ALA A 106 17.92 7.81 4.75
C ALA A 106 18.78 9.09 4.95
N ASN A 107 18.18 10.28 4.83
CA ASN A 107 18.87 11.57 4.97
C ASN A 107 18.72 12.22 6.36
N ARG A 108 18.08 11.55 7.32
CA ARG A 108 17.83 12.06 8.68
C ARG A 108 18.75 11.37 9.69
N ASN A 109 19.14 12.11 10.73
CA ASN A 109 19.81 11.49 11.88
C ASN A 109 18.84 10.55 12.62
N PHE A 110 19.37 9.65 13.43
CA PHE A 110 18.57 8.63 14.10
C PHE A 110 17.44 9.20 15.01
N PRO A 111 17.67 10.24 15.84
CA PRO A 111 16.59 10.89 16.59
C PRO A 111 15.46 11.45 15.73
N ASP A 112 15.77 12.21 14.68
CA ASP A 112 14.78 12.84 13.81
C ASP A 112 14.02 11.81 12.98
N ASN A 113 14.71 10.75 12.53
CA ASN A 113 14.09 9.60 11.88
C ASN A 113 13.08 8.93 12.82
N THR A 114 13.49 8.64 14.06
CA THR A 114 12.63 8.00 15.06
C THR A 114 11.38 8.84 15.32
N GLU A 115 11.53 10.14 15.54
CA GLU A 115 10.41 11.04 15.83
C GLU A 115 9.40 11.10 14.67
N LEU A 116 9.87 11.33 13.43
CA LEU A 116 8.99 11.34 12.26
C LEU A 116 8.28 9.99 12.08
N SER A 117 9.02 8.90 12.29
CA SER A 117 8.48 7.55 12.13
C SER A 117 7.39 7.26 13.18
N SER A 118 7.59 7.65 14.44
CA SER A 118 6.57 7.52 15.49
C SER A 118 5.29 8.32 15.15
N GLN A 119 5.43 9.55 14.61
CA GLN A 119 4.29 10.36 14.18
C GLN A 119 3.52 9.70 13.02
N VAL A 120 4.25 9.18 12.03
CA VAL A 120 3.66 8.46 10.89
C VAL A 120 2.97 7.19 11.34
N VAL A 121 3.60 6.39 12.20
CA VAL A 121 3.03 5.15 12.75
C VAL A 121 1.72 5.45 13.47
N SER A 122 1.70 6.45 14.36
CA SER A 122 0.49 6.86 15.07
C SER A 122 -0.65 7.22 14.11
N MET A 123 -0.36 8.03 13.08
CA MET A 123 -1.36 8.42 12.07
C MET A 123 -1.85 7.23 11.24
N ALA A 124 -0.93 6.40 10.74
CA ALA A 124 -1.24 5.29 9.85
C ALA A 124 -1.98 4.16 10.59
N HIS A 125 -1.63 3.88 11.86
CA HIS A 125 -2.32 2.91 12.70
C HIS A 125 -3.77 3.33 13.01
N GLY A 126 -4.04 4.64 13.13
CA GLY A 126 -5.42 5.15 13.20
C GLY A 126 -6.26 4.84 11.95
N CYS A 127 -5.61 4.47 10.84
CA CYS A 127 -6.25 4.01 9.60
C CYS A 127 -6.11 2.49 9.39
N SER A 128 -5.55 1.75 10.34
CA SER A 128 -5.15 0.33 10.20
C SER A 128 -4.13 0.07 9.09
N VAL A 129 -3.36 1.08 8.70
CA VAL A 129 -2.32 0.99 7.67
C VAL A 129 -0.97 0.68 8.33
N PRO A 130 -0.31 -0.45 8.00
CA PRO A 130 1.00 -0.77 8.56
C PRO A 130 2.12 0.04 7.90
N VAL A 131 3.19 0.25 8.68
CA VAL A 131 4.35 1.07 8.31
C VAL A 131 5.63 0.24 8.33
N VAL A 132 6.36 0.29 7.21
CA VAL A 132 7.76 -0.13 7.12
C VAL A 132 8.63 1.06 7.47
N GLY A 133 9.37 0.97 8.57
CA GLY A 133 10.42 1.94 8.90
C GLY A 133 11.76 1.55 8.28
N GLU A 134 12.69 2.50 8.21
CA GLU A 134 14.03 2.29 7.63
C GLU A 134 15.11 2.74 8.61
N VAL A 135 16.10 1.87 8.82
CA VAL A 135 17.30 2.17 9.62
C VAL A 135 18.54 1.76 8.84
N GLY A 136 19.50 2.67 8.76
CA GLY A 136 20.65 2.54 7.86
C GLY A 136 20.37 3.19 6.50
N TYR A 137 21.36 3.19 5.63
CA TYR A 137 21.29 3.76 4.29
C TYR A 137 21.63 2.67 3.26
N VAL A 138 20.71 2.40 2.35
CA VAL A 138 20.97 1.58 1.16
C VAL A 138 21.56 2.50 0.09
N GLY A 139 22.84 2.33 -0.21
CA GLY A 139 23.52 3.15 -1.22
C GLY A 139 22.86 3.05 -2.60
N SER A 140 22.84 4.15 -3.36
CA SER A 140 22.43 4.13 -4.76
C SER A 140 23.62 3.89 -5.69
N ALA A 141 23.44 3.15 -6.78
CA ALA A 141 24.49 2.88 -7.76
C ALA A 141 24.96 4.15 -8.54
N ALA A 142 24.28 5.28 -8.36
CA ALA A 142 24.50 6.53 -9.09
C ALA A 142 25.02 7.69 -8.20
N GLY A 143 25.22 7.50 -6.89
CA GLY A 143 25.56 8.57 -5.95
C GLY A 143 26.77 8.28 -5.06
N GLU A 144 27.42 9.36 -4.63
CA GLU A 144 28.67 9.43 -3.82
C GLU A 144 28.47 9.10 -2.33
N ASP A 145 27.25 8.73 -1.90
CA ASP A 145 26.92 8.49 -0.49
C ASP A 145 27.34 7.09 -0.03
N ALA A 146 28.12 7.04 1.06
CA ALA A 146 28.57 5.80 1.66
C ALA A 146 27.38 5.02 2.28
N SER A 147 27.17 3.78 1.85
CA SER A 147 26.19 2.88 2.47
C SER A 147 26.43 2.75 3.97
N ALA A 148 25.42 3.04 4.78
CA ALA A 148 25.46 2.86 6.23
C ALA A 148 24.70 1.58 6.60
N PRO A 149 25.40 0.50 6.98
CA PRO A 149 24.73 -0.76 7.24
C PRO A 149 24.03 -0.72 8.61
N THR A 150 22.84 -1.31 8.70
CA THR A 150 22.00 -1.29 9.91
C THR A 150 22.70 -1.99 11.08
N LEU A 151 22.72 -1.36 12.26
CA LEU A 151 23.23 -1.98 13.48
C LEU A 151 22.09 -2.68 14.26
N PRO A 152 22.28 -3.90 14.81
CA PRO A 152 21.23 -4.60 15.56
C PRO A 152 20.66 -3.81 16.75
N VAL A 153 21.52 -3.08 17.47
CA VAL A 153 21.10 -2.25 18.62
C VAL A 153 20.23 -1.07 18.18
N GLU A 154 20.59 -0.43 17.05
CA GLU A 154 19.81 0.67 16.47
C GLU A 154 18.47 0.16 15.96
N ALA A 155 18.46 -0.98 15.26
CA ALA A 155 17.23 -1.64 14.79
C ALA A 155 16.26 -1.90 15.94
N ARG A 156 16.73 -2.52 17.03
CA ARG A 156 15.92 -2.77 18.22
C ARG A 156 15.37 -1.48 18.84
N THR A 157 16.25 -0.51 19.07
CA THR A 157 15.86 0.78 19.68
C THR A 157 14.83 1.51 18.82
N TYR A 158 15.01 1.47 17.50
CA TYR A 158 14.10 2.11 16.55
C TYR A 158 12.73 1.44 16.56
N VAL A 159 12.66 0.11 16.48
CA VAL A 159 11.38 -0.62 16.54
C VAL A 159 10.66 -0.35 17.87
N GLU A 160 11.36 -0.43 19.00
CA GLU A 160 10.79 -0.17 20.33
C GLU A 160 10.23 1.26 20.48
N ARG A 161 10.90 2.26 19.87
CA ARG A 161 10.48 3.67 19.99
C ARG A 161 9.42 4.10 18.97
N THR A 162 9.37 3.44 17.82
CA THR A 162 8.47 3.85 16.71
C THR A 162 7.21 3.00 16.64
N GLY A 163 7.26 1.72 17.02
CA GLY A 163 6.15 0.80 16.84
C GLY A 163 5.89 0.43 15.37
N VAL A 164 6.89 0.56 14.48
CA VAL A 164 6.77 0.13 13.09
C VAL A 164 6.43 -1.36 12.98
N ASP A 165 5.61 -1.71 12.00
CA ASP A 165 5.15 -3.08 11.75
C ASP A 165 6.25 -3.93 11.11
N PHE A 166 7.09 -3.28 10.30
CA PHE A 166 8.16 -3.92 9.54
C PHE A 166 9.41 -3.06 9.55
N LEU A 167 10.57 -3.70 9.43
CA LEU A 167 11.85 -2.99 9.38
C LEU A 167 12.60 -3.27 8.09
N SER A 168 12.85 -2.20 7.34
CA SER A 168 13.78 -2.19 6.22
C SER A 168 15.22 -2.10 6.71
N VAL A 169 16.07 -3.00 6.20
CA VAL A 169 17.46 -3.15 6.66
C VAL A 169 18.47 -3.05 5.51
N SER A 170 19.59 -2.39 5.79
CA SER A 170 20.76 -2.28 4.91
C SER A 170 21.84 -3.28 5.34
N ILE A 171 21.97 -4.38 4.59
CA ILE A 171 22.94 -5.46 4.83
C ILE A 171 23.95 -5.59 3.66
N GLY A 172 24.20 -4.50 2.94
CA GLY A 172 25.06 -4.49 1.75
C GLY A 172 24.31 -4.72 0.43
N THR A 173 22.98 -4.57 0.43
CA THR A 173 22.21 -4.36 -0.80
C THR A 173 22.47 -2.95 -1.32
N VAL A 174 22.36 -2.75 -2.63
CA VAL A 174 22.54 -1.46 -3.28
C VAL A 174 21.31 -1.23 -4.16
N GLN A 175 20.70 -0.05 -4.09
CA GLN A 175 19.65 0.33 -5.01
C GLN A 175 20.26 0.65 -6.37
N GLY A 176 19.79 0.00 -7.44
CA GLY A 176 20.27 0.25 -8.80
C GLY A 176 21.19 -0.84 -9.35
N ARG A 177 21.91 -0.51 -10.43
CA ARG A 177 22.73 -1.46 -11.19
C ARG A 177 24.01 -1.84 -10.44
N VAL A 178 24.02 -3.01 -9.81
CA VAL A 178 25.24 -3.55 -9.20
C VAL A 178 26.14 -4.16 -10.28
N LYS A 179 27.37 -3.65 -10.42
CA LYS A 179 28.44 -4.34 -11.15
C LYS A 179 29.08 -5.38 -10.22
N GLY A 180 28.70 -6.66 -10.36
CA GLY A 180 29.29 -7.79 -9.61
C GLY A 180 28.30 -8.49 -8.67
N ARG A 181 28.79 -9.48 -7.91
CA ARG A 181 27.97 -10.20 -6.91
C ARG A 181 27.83 -9.34 -5.65
N ALA A 182 26.61 -8.91 -5.30
CA ALA A 182 26.34 -8.26 -4.03
C ALA A 182 26.72 -9.20 -2.86
N LYS A 183 27.65 -8.76 -2.01
CA LYS A 183 28.09 -9.53 -0.84
C LYS A 183 27.23 -9.13 0.35
N LEU A 184 26.12 -9.86 0.52
CA LEU A 184 25.19 -9.66 1.62
C LEU A 184 25.80 -10.09 2.96
N ASP A 185 25.64 -9.26 3.98
CA ASP A 185 26.03 -9.56 5.37
C ASP A 185 24.92 -10.35 6.08
N PHE A 186 24.88 -11.65 5.82
CA PHE A 186 23.91 -12.55 6.45
C PHE A 186 24.13 -12.72 7.96
N GLN A 187 25.34 -12.47 8.48
CA GLN A 187 25.59 -12.55 9.91
C GLN A 187 24.90 -11.38 10.61
N ARG A 188 25.03 -10.17 10.07
CA ARG A 188 24.29 -9.00 10.53
C ARG A 188 22.79 -9.18 10.40
N LEU A 189 22.30 -9.70 9.27
CA LEU A 189 20.87 -9.99 9.11
C LEU A 189 20.35 -10.91 10.22
N LYS A 190 21.09 -11.98 10.53
CA LYS A 190 20.74 -12.89 11.63
C LYS A 190 20.73 -12.18 12.99
N GLN A 191 21.68 -11.29 13.24
CA GLN A 191 21.74 -10.51 14.48
C GLN A 191 20.58 -9.52 14.59
N ILE A 192 20.20 -8.86 13.49
CA ILE A 192 19.05 -7.95 13.44
C ILE A 192 17.76 -8.74 13.66
N HIS A 193 17.54 -9.84 12.94
CA HIS A 193 16.36 -10.68 13.10
C HIS A 193 16.20 -11.23 14.52
N ALA A 194 17.31 -11.57 15.21
CA ALA A 194 17.26 -11.97 16.61
C ALA A 194 17.03 -10.79 17.59
N ALA A 195 17.21 -9.55 17.14
CA ALA A 195 17.05 -8.35 17.94
C ALA A 195 15.68 -7.66 17.73
N VAL A 196 15.01 -7.90 16.60
CA VAL A 196 13.70 -7.36 16.26
C VAL A 196 12.75 -8.51 15.90
N ASP A 197 11.75 -8.76 16.74
CA ASP A 197 10.75 -9.83 16.53
C ASP A 197 9.66 -9.43 15.52
N ILE A 198 10.04 -8.77 14.42
CA ILE A 198 9.14 -8.31 13.36
C ILE A 198 9.68 -8.67 11.97
N PRO A 199 8.81 -8.77 10.94
CA PRO A 199 9.26 -9.11 9.60
C PRO A 199 10.21 -8.04 9.01
N LEU A 200 11.25 -8.51 8.33
CA LEU A 200 12.26 -7.66 7.71
C LEU A 200 11.94 -7.41 6.23
N VAL A 201 12.34 -6.23 5.77
CA VAL A 201 12.16 -5.74 4.40
C VAL A 201 13.53 -5.46 3.78
N LEU A 202 13.65 -5.70 2.48
CA LEU A 202 14.90 -5.52 1.76
C LEU A 202 14.66 -4.71 0.47
N HIS A 203 15.34 -3.58 0.34
CA HIS A 203 15.40 -2.83 -0.92
C HIS A 203 16.49 -3.38 -1.82
N GLY A 204 16.15 -3.61 -3.09
CA GLY A 204 17.11 -4.06 -4.08
C GLY A 204 17.39 -5.56 -4.00
N GLY A 205 16.56 -6.33 -4.72
CA GLY A 205 16.76 -7.76 -4.91
C GLY A 205 17.55 -8.14 -6.16
N SER A 206 17.84 -7.19 -7.06
CA SER A 206 18.38 -7.50 -8.39
C SER A 206 19.76 -8.18 -8.32
N GLY A 207 19.91 -9.30 -9.04
CA GLY A 207 21.19 -10.00 -9.17
C GLY A 207 21.52 -11.00 -8.05
N LEU A 208 20.61 -11.22 -7.10
CA LEU A 208 20.73 -12.30 -6.12
C LEU A 208 20.32 -13.65 -6.73
N ASN A 209 20.95 -14.73 -6.28
CA ASN A 209 20.61 -16.09 -6.70
C ASN A 209 19.60 -16.75 -5.74
N GLY A 210 19.03 -17.90 -6.16
CA GLY A 210 18.01 -18.62 -5.37
C GLY A 210 18.46 -19.08 -3.98
N GLU A 211 19.76 -19.36 -3.78
CA GLU A 211 20.29 -19.72 -2.45
C GLU A 211 20.35 -18.51 -1.52
N GLN A 212 20.76 -17.36 -2.06
CA GLN A 212 20.77 -16.11 -1.31
C GLN A 212 19.36 -15.72 -0.87
N TYR A 213 18.36 -15.85 -1.75
CA TYR A 213 16.96 -15.57 -1.38
C TYR A 213 16.42 -16.52 -0.32
N ARG A 214 16.64 -17.83 -0.45
CA ARG A 214 16.25 -18.80 0.60
C ARG A 214 16.88 -18.46 1.94
N ARG A 215 18.13 -17.99 1.93
CA ARG A 215 18.80 -17.55 3.14
C ARG A 215 18.20 -16.26 3.71
N LEU A 216 17.81 -15.31 2.87
CA LEU A 216 17.12 -14.08 3.29
C LEU A 216 15.80 -14.40 4.01
N THR A 217 14.95 -15.22 3.40
CA THR A 217 13.63 -15.55 3.98
C THR A 217 13.77 -16.39 5.25
N SER A 218 14.77 -17.28 5.33
CA SER A 218 15.09 -18.01 6.56
C SER A 218 15.60 -17.14 7.72
N LEU A 219 15.94 -15.88 7.42
CA LEU A 219 16.42 -14.89 8.39
C LEU A 219 15.42 -13.72 8.52
N GLY A 220 14.13 -13.99 8.31
CA GLY A 220 13.04 -13.08 8.62
C GLY A 220 12.66 -12.09 7.53
N VAL A 221 13.28 -12.14 6.34
CA VAL A 221 12.88 -11.26 5.23
C VAL A 221 11.55 -11.73 4.62
N ALA A 222 10.53 -10.90 4.75
CA ALA A 222 9.17 -11.19 4.28
C ALA A 222 8.71 -10.31 3.12
N LYS A 223 9.48 -9.25 2.79
CA LYS A 223 9.17 -8.32 1.70
C LYS A 223 10.43 -7.89 0.95
N ILE A 224 10.33 -7.82 -0.37
CA ILE A 224 11.42 -7.34 -1.24
C ILE A 224 10.88 -6.25 -2.16
N ASN A 225 11.47 -5.05 -2.11
CA ASN A 225 11.15 -3.96 -3.04
C ASN A 225 11.97 -4.12 -4.32
N TYR A 226 11.32 -3.98 -5.48
CA TYR A 226 11.92 -4.28 -6.78
C TYR A 226 11.46 -3.35 -7.91
N PHE A 227 12.40 -2.56 -8.43
CA PHE A 227 12.15 -1.65 -9.55
C PHE A 227 13.20 -1.77 -10.66
N THR A 228 14.49 -1.65 -10.33
CA THR A 228 15.56 -1.53 -11.33
C THR A 228 15.55 -2.66 -12.36
N GLY A 229 15.29 -3.90 -11.93
CA GLY A 229 15.18 -5.03 -12.86
C GLY A 229 14.03 -4.88 -13.86
N LEU A 230 12.86 -4.41 -13.40
CA LEU A 230 11.70 -4.16 -14.26
C LEU A 230 11.97 -3.04 -15.27
N SER A 231 12.57 -1.95 -14.81
CA SER A 231 12.97 -0.83 -15.66
C SER A 231 14.00 -1.25 -16.72
N ASP A 232 14.98 -2.07 -16.34
CA ASP A 232 16.02 -2.55 -17.27
C ASP A 232 15.45 -3.49 -18.34
N VAL A 233 14.55 -4.42 -17.99
CA VAL A 233 13.92 -5.31 -19.00
C VAL A 233 12.96 -4.54 -19.92
N ALA A 234 12.21 -3.58 -19.38
CA ALA A 234 11.35 -2.71 -20.18
C ALA A 234 12.16 -1.89 -21.18
N ALA A 235 13.20 -1.19 -20.71
CA ALA A 235 14.07 -0.37 -21.55
C ALA A 235 14.84 -1.21 -22.57
N LYS A 236 15.23 -2.44 -22.23
CA LYS A 236 15.84 -3.39 -23.18
C LYS A 236 14.86 -3.78 -24.28
N SER A 237 13.60 -4.05 -23.95
CA SER A 237 12.56 -4.35 -24.94
C SER A 237 12.35 -3.19 -25.91
N MET A 238 12.20 -1.97 -25.39
CA MET A 238 12.04 -0.77 -26.24
C MET A 238 13.25 -0.55 -27.16
N ARG A 239 14.49 -0.66 -26.64
CA ARG A 239 15.70 -0.53 -27.46
C ARG A 239 15.79 -1.59 -28.56
N ALA A 240 15.28 -2.80 -28.31
CA ALA A 240 15.22 -3.85 -29.34
C ALA A 240 14.24 -3.48 -30.45
N GLN A 241 13.07 -2.91 -30.12
CA GLN A 241 12.11 -2.43 -31.12
C GLN A 241 12.67 -1.29 -31.95
N ILE A 242 13.31 -0.30 -31.33
CA ILE A 242 13.96 0.82 -32.05
C ILE A 242 15.03 0.33 -33.04
N LYS A 243 15.75 -0.75 -32.67
CA LYS A 243 16.76 -1.34 -33.55
C LYS A 243 16.14 -2.10 -34.72
N ALA A 244 14.96 -2.70 -34.52
CA ALA A 244 14.23 -3.45 -35.54
C ALA A 244 13.55 -2.52 -36.53
N ASP A 245 12.91 -1.46 -36.04
CA ASP A 245 12.25 -0.43 -36.85
C ASP A 245 12.46 0.96 -36.21
N ARG A 246 13.15 1.84 -36.96
CA ARG A 246 13.47 3.19 -36.51
C ARG A 246 12.32 4.18 -36.74
N GLU A 247 11.38 3.84 -37.61
CA GLU A 247 10.20 4.66 -37.94
C GLU A 247 8.95 4.19 -37.17
N GLY A 248 9.10 3.18 -36.32
CA GLY A 248 8.03 2.63 -35.50
C GLY A 248 7.37 3.70 -34.62
N SER A 249 6.05 3.67 -34.55
CA SER A 249 5.27 4.55 -33.69
C SER A 249 5.50 4.23 -32.21
N PHE A 250 5.04 5.11 -31.31
CA PHE A 250 5.11 4.86 -29.87
C PHE A 250 4.53 3.50 -29.44
N THR A 251 3.41 3.08 -30.06
CA THR A 251 2.79 1.79 -29.77
C THR A 251 3.63 0.61 -30.25
N ASP A 252 4.31 0.75 -31.39
CA ASP A 252 5.23 -0.27 -31.91
C ASP A 252 6.46 -0.41 -30.98
N LEU A 253 7.00 0.71 -30.50
CA LEU A 253 8.14 0.72 -29.57
C LEU A 253 7.81 0.09 -28.21
N LYS A 254 6.54 0.14 -27.80
CA LYS A 254 6.05 -0.49 -26.56
C LYS A 254 5.79 -1.99 -26.70
N GLN A 255 5.74 -2.52 -27.91
CA GLN A 255 5.44 -3.93 -28.13
C GLN A 255 6.48 -4.83 -27.43
N GLY A 256 6.00 -5.79 -26.62
CA GLY A 256 6.83 -6.71 -25.85
C GLY A 256 7.29 -6.18 -24.48
N VAL A 257 7.07 -4.90 -24.16
CA VAL A 257 7.47 -4.32 -22.85
C VAL A 257 6.71 -5.01 -21.72
N LYS A 258 5.39 -5.14 -21.85
CA LYS A 258 4.52 -5.80 -20.86
C LYS A 258 4.96 -7.24 -20.64
N GLU A 259 5.23 -8.00 -21.70
CA GLU A 259 5.67 -9.39 -21.65
C GLU A 259 7.04 -9.54 -20.96
N ALA A 260 7.97 -8.63 -21.24
CA ALA A 260 9.29 -8.61 -20.62
C ALA A 260 9.21 -8.38 -19.10
N ILE A 261 8.41 -7.38 -18.68
CA ILE A 261 8.16 -7.10 -17.26
C ILE A 261 7.48 -8.30 -16.60
N ARG A 262 6.44 -8.85 -17.24
CA ARG A 262 5.70 -10.01 -16.72
C ARG A 262 6.61 -11.22 -16.52
N ALA A 263 7.51 -11.50 -17.46
CA ALA A 263 8.46 -12.60 -17.35
C ALA A 263 9.42 -12.43 -16.16
N GLU A 264 9.91 -11.20 -15.95
CA GLU A 264 10.77 -10.85 -14.82
C GLU A 264 10.05 -11.00 -13.48
N VAL A 265 8.84 -10.44 -13.35
CA VAL A 265 8.01 -10.56 -12.13
C VAL A 265 7.75 -12.04 -11.82
N LYS A 266 7.37 -12.86 -12.82
CA LYS A 266 7.19 -14.31 -12.62
C LYS A 266 8.47 -15.00 -12.14
N CYS A 267 9.64 -14.54 -12.59
CA CYS A 267 10.92 -15.08 -12.12
C CYS A 267 11.11 -14.76 -10.64
N CYS A 268 10.92 -13.49 -10.25
CA CYS A 268 10.99 -13.03 -8.86
C CYS A 268 10.04 -13.82 -7.94
N LEU A 269 8.76 -13.92 -8.29
CA LEU A 269 7.75 -14.63 -7.48
C LEU A 269 8.10 -16.11 -7.23
N ARG A 270 8.71 -16.79 -8.21
CA ARG A 270 9.21 -18.15 -8.02
C ARG A 270 10.44 -18.19 -7.11
N MET A 271 11.42 -17.30 -7.35
CA MET A 271 12.66 -17.27 -6.58
C MET A 271 12.43 -16.90 -5.10
N TRP A 272 11.43 -16.06 -4.83
CA TRP A 272 11.10 -15.57 -3.48
C TRP A 272 10.12 -16.47 -2.73
N GLY A 273 9.64 -17.56 -3.36
CA GLY A 273 8.78 -18.56 -2.74
C GLY A 273 7.31 -18.16 -2.57
N SER A 274 6.88 -17.04 -3.15
CA SER A 274 5.50 -16.55 -3.07
C SER A 274 4.57 -17.18 -4.10
N ALA A 275 5.10 -17.74 -5.20
CA ALA A 275 4.31 -18.46 -6.18
C ALA A 275 3.52 -19.62 -5.54
N GLY A 276 2.21 -19.69 -5.82
CA GLY A 276 1.30 -20.70 -5.29
C GLY A 276 0.67 -20.37 -3.92
N ARG A 277 1.08 -19.28 -3.26
CA ARG A 277 0.62 -18.92 -1.90
C ARG A 277 -0.70 -18.16 -1.84
N ALA A 278 -1.28 -17.75 -2.97
CA ALA A 278 -2.44 -16.86 -3.01
C ALA A 278 -3.65 -17.39 -2.22
N ALA A 279 -3.99 -18.68 -2.33
CA ALA A 279 -5.16 -19.24 -1.67
C ALA A 279 -5.03 -19.20 -0.14
N GLU A 280 -3.86 -19.54 0.39
CA GLU A 280 -3.57 -19.53 1.83
C GLU A 280 -3.70 -18.09 2.38
N VAL A 281 -3.11 -17.12 1.68
CA VAL A 281 -3.17 -15.71 2.05
C VAL A 281 -4.62 -15.18 2.02
N LEU A 282 -5.41 -15.50 0.98
CA LEU A 282 -6.82 -15.07 0.91
C LEU A 282 -7.68 -15.64 2.03
N THR A 283 -7.32 -16.81 2.58
CA THR A 283 -8.07 -17.42 3.70
C THR A 283 -7.71 -16.82 5.06
N GLN A 284 -6.50 -16.26 5.21
CA GLN A 284 -5.97 -15.82 6.51
C GLN A 284 -5.95 -14.30 6.66
N CYS A 285 -5.92 -13.55 5.56
CA CYS A 285 -5.85 -12.08 5.60
C CYS A 285 -7.24 -11.43 5.62
N GLU A 286 -7.37 -10.36 6.39
CA GLU A 286 -8.57 -9.52 6.37
C GLU A 286 -8.71 -8.82 5.00
N PRO A 287 -9.88 -8.90 4.36
CA PRO A 287 -10.16 -8.11 3.17
C PRO A 287 -10.14 -6.61 3.48
N TRP A 288 -9.47 -5.83 2.64
CA TRP A 288 -9.44 -4.38 2.81
C TRP A 288 -10.65 -3.74 2.14
N ALA A 289 -11.64 -3.32 2.94
CA ALA A 289 -12.89 -2.76 2.46
C ALA A 289 -13.14 -1.33 2.99
N PRO A 290 -13.56 -0.39 2.13
CA PRO A 290 -13.98 0.93 2.58
C PRO A 290 -15.28 0.86 3.38
N VAL A 291 -15.52 1.90 4.18
CA VAL A 291 -16.77 2.10 4.92
C VAL A 291 -17.37 3.44 4.51
N GLU A 292 -18.68 3.48 4.36
CA GLU A 292 -19.46 4.65 4.01
C GLU A 292 -20.19 5.19 5.24
N HIS A 293 -19.86 6.40 5.67
CA HIS A 293 -20.56 7.09 6.75
C HIS A 293 -21.61 8.03 6.15
N LEU A 294 -22.88 7.64 6.24
CA LEU A 294 -24.01 8.41 5.73
C LEU A 294 -24.63 9.25 6.85
N ILE A 295 -24.79 10.54 6.58
CA ILE A 295 -25.57 11.45 7.44
C ILE A 295 -26.66 12.09 6.59
N ILE A 296 -27.93 11.85 6.91
CA ILE A 296 -29.05 12.57 6.31
C ILE A 296 -29.68 13.48 7.37
N TYR A 297 -29.96 14.73 7.02
CA TYR A 297 -30.34 15.74 8.01
C TYR A 297 -31.18 16.87 7.41
N ASN A 298 -31.82 17.61 8.31
CA ASN A 298 -32.44 18.91 8.01
C ASN A 298 -31.74 20.00 8.80
N ILE A 299 -31.67 21.20 8.23
CA ILE A 299 -31.19 22.38 8.93
C ILE A 299 -32.31 23.03 9.74
N ILE A 300 -31.94 23.75 10.80
CA ILE A 300 -32.86 24.60 11.57
C ILE A 300 -33.45 25.73 10.71
N GLU A 301 -34.69 26.15 11.01
CA GLU A 301 -35.45 27.13 10.20
C GLU A 301 -34.73 28.48 10.01
N ARG A 302 -33.91 28.90 10.98
CA ARG A 302 -33.16 30.16 10.93
C ARG A 302 -31.91 30.14 10.04
N MET A 303 -31.55 28.99 9.46
CA MET A 303 -30.39 28.83 8.60
C MET A 303 -30.82 28.84 7.13
N SER A 304 -30.20 29.69 6.32
CA SER A 304 -30.46 29.75 4.88
C SER A 304 -29.76 28.60 4.13
N ASP A 305 -30.25 28.31 2.93
CA ASP A 305 -29.62 27.32 2.04
C ASP A 305 -28.18 27.70 1.66
N GLU A 306 -27.93 28.99 1.49
CA GLU A 306 -26.58 29.49 1.19
C GLU A 306 -25.63 29.22 2.36
N GLN A 307 -26.07 29.46 3.59
CA GLN A 307 -25.31 29.11 4.79
C GLN A 307 -25.07 27.59 4.87
N ALA A 308 -26.07 26.77 4.50
CA ALA A 308 -25.92 25.32 4.51
C ALA A 308 -24.88 24.85 3.49
N ARG A 309 -24.91 25.40 2.27
CA ARG A 309 -23.91 25.13 1.22
C ARG A 309 -22.51 25.59 1.63
N ALA A 310 -22.39 26.74 2.29
CA ALA A 310 -21.11 27.23 2.81
C ALA A 310 -20.55 26.30 3.90
N MET A 311 -21.40 25.85 4.83
CA MET A 311 -21.03 24.85 5.84
C MET A 311 -20.58 23.54 5.18
N MET A 312 -21.33 23.06 4.17
CA MET A 312 -20.97 21.86 3.42
C MET A 312 -19.62 21.99 2.72
N ALA A 313 -19.39 23.10 2.01
CA ALA A 313 -18.13 23.38 1.34
C ALA A 313 -16.96 23.42 2.34
N LYS A 314 -17.16 24.06 3.50
CA LYS A 314 -16.15 24.11 4.56
C LYS A 314 -15.87 22.72 5.13
N GLY A 315 -16.90 21.92 5.38
CA GLY A 315 -16.73 20.55 5.85
C GLY A 315 -16.02 19.66 4.83
N ARG A 316 -16.34 19.76 3.53
CA ARG A 316 -15.58 19.05 2.49
C ARG A 316 -14.09 19.40 2.54
N GLN A 317 -13.76 20.69 2.66
CA GLN A 317 -12.38 21.14 2.76
C GLN A 317 -11.67 20.58 3.99
N VAL A 318 -12.31 20.63 5.17
CA VAL A 318 -11.68 20.26 6.45
C VAL A 318 -11.61 18.73 6.61
N LEU A 319 -12.72 18.04 6.38
CA LEU A 319 -12.85 16.61 6.65
C LEU A 319 -12.06 15.75 5.66
N SER A 320 -11.87 16.21 4.42
CA SER A 320 -11.02 15.53 3.42
C SER A 320 -9.54 15.54 3.79
N GLN A 321 -9.12 16.41 4.71
CA GLN A 321 -7.74 16.43 5.18
C GLN A 321 -7.48 15.38 6.26
N ILE A 322 -8.51 14.77 6.84
CA ILE A 322 -8.34 13.79 7.90
C ILE A 322 -7.78 12.48 7.30
N PRO A 323 -6.74 11.88 7.91
CA PRO A 323 -6.18 10.62 7.45
C PRO A 323 -7.25 9.52 7.35
N GLY A 324 -7.24 8.77 6.26
CA GLY A 324 -8.19 7.70 6.00
C GLY A 324 -9.53 8.16 5.40
N VAL A 325 -9.77 9.48 5.28
CA VAL A 325 -10.95 10.02 4.58
C VAL A 325 -10.65 10.11 3.09
N ARG A 326 -11.33 9.27 2.31
CA ARG A 326 -11.11 9.14 0.86
C ARG A 326 -11.98 10.06 0.05
N GLU A 327 -13.20 10.30 0.53
CA GLU A 327 -14.17 11.14 -0.15
C GLU A 327 -15.11 11.79 0.87
N VAL A 328 -15.50 13.03 0.62
CA VAL A 328 -16.54 13.73 1.35
C VAL A 328 -17.54 14.27 0.34
N PHE A 329 -18.60 13.51 0.11
CA PHE A 329 -19.72 13.94 -0.69
C PHE A 329 -20.75 14.65 0.18
N THR A 330 -21.36 15.69 -0.38
CA THR A 330 -22.50 16.39 0.22
C THR A 330 -23.55 16.61 -0.85
N GLY A 331 -24.83 16.42 -0.51
CA GLY A 331 -25.91 16.55 -1.48
C GLY A 331 -27.17 17.19 -0.92
N GLU A 332 -28.01 17.66 -1.83
CA GLU A 332 -29.35 18.17 -1.57
C GLU A 332 -30.37 17.22 -2.22
N SER A 333 -31.51 17.01 -1.56
CA SER A 333 -32.61 16.23 -2.12
C SER A 333 -33.15 16.93 -3.36
N VAL A 334 -33.22 16.18 -4.46
CA VAL A 334 -33.89 16.61 -5.69
C VAL A 334 -35.42 16.55 -5.54
N LYS A 335 -35.93 15.72 -4.62
CA LYS A 335 -37.36 15.60 -4.35
C LYS A 335 -37.82 16.70 -3.40
N GLU A 336 -38.79 17.50 -3.85
CA GLU A 336 -39.51 18.45 -3.01
C GLU A 336 -40.27 17.72 -1.88
N GLY A 337 -40.23 18.27 -0.67
CA GLY A 337 -40.90 17.66 0.49
C GLY A 337 -40.30 16.34 0.96
N ALA A 338 -39.05 16.02 0.60
CA ALA A 338 -38.34 14.87 1.16
C ALA A 338 -38.22 14.98 2.69
N GLN A 339 -38.28 13.84 3.38
CA GLN A 339 -38.17 13.77 4.85
C GLN A 339 -36.85 14.38 5.35
N TYR A 340 -35.77 14.16 4.61
CA TYR A 340 -34.46 14.77 4.84
C TYR A 340 -34.01 15.48 3.57
N ARG A 341 -33.58 16.73 3.72
CA ARG A 341 -33.22 17.59 2.60
C ARG A 341 -31.74 17.53 2.25
N PHE A 342 -30.86 17.26 3.21
CA PHE A 342 -29.42 17.32 3.01
C PHE A 342 -28.77 15.98 3.37
N CYS A 343 -27.63 15.70 2.73
CA CYS A 343 -26.83 14.52 3.06
C CYS A 343 -25.33 14.79 3.07
N TRP A 344 -24.62 14.02 3.87
CA TRP A 344 -23.18 13.79 3.82
C TRP A 344 -22.95 12.31 3.57
N LEU A 345 -22.00 11.99 2.70
CA LEU A 345 -21.45 10.65 2.55
C LEU A 345 -19.94 10.77 2.66
N VAL A 346 -19.38 10.25 3.74
CA VAL A 346 -17.93 10.22 3.98
C VAL A 346 -17.43 8.81 3.75
N ARG A 347 -16.57 8.63 2.76
CA ARG A 347 -15.95 7.34 2.47
C ARG A 347 -14.65 7.22 3.24
N PHE A 348 -14.55 6.22 4.10
CA PHE A 348 -13.34 5.87 4.82
C PHE A 348 -12.59 4.74 4.13
N ALA A 349 -11.25 4.74 4.26
CA ALA A 349 -10.39 3.72 3.71
C ALA A 349 -10.59 2.34 4.34
N HIS A 350 -10.91 2.32 5.64
CA HIS A 350 -11.11 1.11 6.44
C HIS A 350 -12.01 1.40 7.65
N LYS A 351 -12.66 0.39 8.22
CA LYS A 351 -13.54 0.56 9.41
C LYS A 351 -12.82 1.18 10.61
N ALA A 352 -11.52 0.92 10.77
CA ALA A 352 -10.71 1.46 11.86
C ALA A 352 -10.61 3.00 11.82
N VAL A 353 -10.81 3.62 10.65
CA VAL A 353 -10.80 5.08 10.49
C VAL A 353 -11.97 5.73 11.22
N ILE A 354 -13.08 5.02 11.46
CA ILE A 354 -14.29 5.60 12.07
C ILE A 354 -13.97 6.24 13.43
N ASP A 355 -13.24 5.51 14.27
CA ASP A 355 -12.94 5.97 15.63
C ASP A 355 -11.94 7.12 15.61
N SER A 356 -10.84 6.98 14.85
CA SER A 356 -9.83 8.03 14.71
C SER A 356 -10.41 9.31 14.06
N TYR A 357 -11.32 9.17 13.10
CA TYR A 357 -12.05 10.28 12.49
C TYR A 357 -12.95 10.99 13.51
N ARG A 358 -13.71 10.24 14.31
CA ARG A 358 -14.64 10.82 15.30
C ARG A 358 -13.92 11.64 16.35
N GLU A 359 -12.74 11.21 16.75
CA GLU A 359 -11.89 11.86 17.75
C GLU A 359 -10.97 12.94 17.16
N HIS A 360 -10.80 12.98 15.83
CA HIS A 360 -9.89 13.92 15.18
C HIS A 360 -10.27 15.38 15.50
N PRO A 361 -9.33 16.24 15.94
CA PRO A 361 -9.63 17.61 16.37
C PRO A 361 -10.37 18.44 15.31
N ASP A 362 -10.04 18.25 14.03
CA ASP A 362 -10.72 18.95 12.93
C ASP A 362 -12.16 18.50 12.73
N HIS A 363 -12.44 17.20 12.88
CA HIS A 363 -13.81 16.69 12.85
C HIS A 363 -14.58 17.22 14.05
N VAL A 364 -14.04 17.09 15.27
CA VAL A 364 -14.69 17.56 16.51
C VAL A 364 -15.02 19.05 16.40
N ARG A 365 -14.04 19.86 16.01
CA ARG A 365 -14.21 21.31 15.82
C ARG A 365 -15.28 21.61 14.78
N PHE A 366 -15.23 21.00 13.60
CA PHE A 366 -16.25 21.20 12.56
C PHE A 366 -17.64 20.77 13.04
N ALA A 367 -17.73 19.58 13.63
CA ALA A 367 -18.98 18.97 14.04
C ALA A 367 -19.66 19.79 15.13
N ASP A 368 -18.92 20.22 16.15
CA ASP A 368 -19.49 20.92 17.31
C ASP A 368 -19.78 22.40 17.04
N THR A 369 -18.99 23.06 16.20
CA THR A 369 -19.13 24.50 15.97
C THR A 369 -20.04 24.84 14.80
N LEU A 370 -20.03 24.04 13.73
CA LEU A 370 -20.73 24.36 12.48
C LEU A 370 -21.91 23.43 12.20
N PHE A 371 -21.75 22.12 12.42
CA PHE A 371 -22.73 21.13 11.96
C PHE A 371 -23.84 20.81 12.98
N ARG A 372 -23.48 20.24 14.14
CA ARG A 372 -24.43 19.78 15.17
C ARG A 372 -25.39 20.87 15.67
N PRO A 373 -24.98 22.14 15.85
CA PRO A 373 -25.90 23.22 16.27
C PRO A 373 -27.02 23.49 15.25
N CYS A 374 -26.79 23.15 13.98
CA CYS A 374 -27.69 23.43 12.87
C CYS A 374 -28.43 22.17 12.37
N ALA A 375 -27.96 20.96 12.70
CA ALA A 375 -28.45 19.68 12.20
C ALA A 375 -28.95 18.77 13.33
N ALA A 376 -29.90 19.25 14.13
CA ALA A 376 -30.47 18.49 15.26
C ALA A 376 -31.30 17.29 14.79
N ASN A 377 -32.10 17.45 13.73
CA ASN A 377 -32.84 16.36 13.10
C ASN A 377 -31.94 15.67 12.07
N ARG A 378 -31.29 14.58 12.47
CA ARG A 378 -30.38 13.80 11.61
C ARG A 378 -30.42 12.31 11.91
N ILE A 379 -30.05 11.52 10.91
CA ILE A 379 -29.69 10.11 11.02
C ILE A 379 -28.23 9.99 10.59
N SER A 380 -27.43 9.21 11.33
CA SER A 380 -26.00 8.98 11.08
C SER A 380 -25.71 7.49 11.24
N ILE A 381 -25.26 6.84 10.17
CA ILE A 381 -25.11 5.38 10.09
C ILE A 381 -23.90 5.03 9.24
N ASP A 382 -23.15 4.01 9.66
CA ASP A 382 -22.02 3.44 8.92
C ASP A 382 -22.47 2.22 8.10
N TYR A 383 -22.05 2.14 6.84
CA TYR A 383 -22.36 1.05 5.92
C TYR A 383 -21.07 0.45 5.34
N GLN A 384 -21.04 -0.86 5.18
CA GLN A 384 -19.99 -1.56 4.46
C GLN A 384 -20.61 -2.26 3.24
N ASP A 385 -19.88 -2.29 2.12
CA ASP A 385 -20.38 -2.92 0.90
C ASP A 385 -20.60 -4.43 1.09
N SER A 386 -21.81 -4.92 0.80
CA SER A 386 -22.18 -6.34 0.83
C SER A 386 -21.33 -7.24 -0.07
N SER A 387 -20.72 -6.68 -1.13
CA SER A 387 -19.79 -7.42 -2.01
C SER A 387 -18.50 -7.81 -1.28
N SER A 388 -18.14 -7.10 -0.20
CA SER A 388 -16.97 -7.40 0.62
C SER A 388 -17.19 -8.58 1.58
N ALA A 389 -18.42 -8.80 2.05
CA ALA A 389 -18.76 -9.88 2.98
C ALA A 389 -18.93 -11.26 2.31
N SER A 390 -19.32 -11.26 1.02
CA SER A 390 -19.74 -12.49 0.31
C SER A 390 -18.59 -13.43 -0.07
N ALA A 391 -17.33 -12.98 0.01
CA ALA A 391 -16.16 -13.81 -0.32
C ALA A 391 -15.77 -14.79 0.81
N MET A 392 -16.15 -14.51 2.06
CA MET A 392 -15.81 -15.36 3.21
C MET A 392 -16.67 -16.64 3.28
N SER A 393 -17.88 -16.66 2.72
CA SER A 393 -18.80 -17.80 2.88
C SER A 393 -18.71 -18.87 1.79
N MET A 394 -18.19 -18.55 0.59
CA MET A 394 -18.21 -19.50 -0.54
C MET A 394 -17.12 -20.58 -0.51
N HIS A 395 -16.06 -20.42 0.30
CA HIS A 395 -14.98 -21.42 0.39
C HIS A 395 -15.25 -22.53 1.43
N GLY A 396 -16.30 -22.42 2.23
CA GLY A 396 -16.66 -23.42 3.25
C GLY A 396 -17.53 -24.59 2.77
N SER A 397 -18.03 -24.57 1.53
CA SER A 397 -19.07 -25.53 1.07
C SER A 397 -18.69 -26.42 -0.11
N MET A 398 -17.43 -26.44 -0.56
CA MET A 398 -16.96 -27.37 -1.62
C MET A 398 -15.81 -28.26 -1.13
N CYS A 399 -15.98 -28.93 0.01
CA CYS A 399 -15.19 -30.13 0.33
C CYS A 399 -16.04 -31.06 1.20
N GLY A 400 -17.11 -31.59 0.62
CA GLY A 400 -18.03 -32.52 1.27
C GLY A 400 -18.49 -33.60 0.31
N THR A 401 -17.96 -34.81 0.52
CA THR A 401 -18.53 -36.10 0.13
C THR A 401 -18.75 -36.40 -1.37
N LYS A 402 -17.79 -37.11 -1.97
CA LYS A 402 -18.09 -38.24 -2.87
C LYS A 402 -17.13 -39.41 -2.61
N THR A 403 -17.44 -40.17 -1.58
CA THR A 403 -17.08 -41.59 -1.48
C THR A 403 -18.37 -42.38 -1.47
N ARG A 404 -18.69 -43.04 -2.58
CA ARG A 404 -19.51 -44.25 -2.59
C ARG A 404 -19.34 -45.01 -3.92
N ALA A 405 -18.70 -46.18 -3.76
CA ALA A 405 -19.01 -47.49 -4.33
C ALA A 405 -19.25 -47.63 -5.84
N GLY A 406 -18.32 -48.36 -6.45
CA GLY A 406 -18.43 -49.13 -7.69
C GLY A 406 -17.24 -50.07 -7.74
#